data_AF-A0AAV8Z222-F1
#
_entry.id   AF-A0AAV8Z222-F1
#
_cell.length_a   1.000
_cell.length_b   1.000
_cell.length_c   1.000
_cell.angle_alpha   90.00
_cell.angle_beta   90.00
_cell.angle_gamma   90.00
#
_symmetry.space_group_name_H-M   'P 1'
#
loop_
_entity.id
_entity.type
_entity.pdbx_description
1 polymer ?
#
loop_
_entity_poly.entity_id
_entity_poly.type
_entity_poly.pdbx_seq_one_letter_code
_entity_poly.pdbx_strand_id
1 'polypeptide(L)'
;MMYSKNTGSSSRTNICGKCNRTYKFRKGLVQHQKYECGKPKQFACEIEGCKYMAKVKGAFMCSVCGKTYRNKSSLYRHKKYECQKTPLFECVYCTYKAYQYINLKIHSRKRHPEKLSTAILFSKAEKTE
;
A
#
# COMPACT_ATOMS: atom_id res chain seq x y z
N MET A 1 -17.32 -15.31 -53.94
CA MET A 1 -17.38 -13.88 -53.55
C MET A 1 -17.91 -13.77 -52.13
N MET A 2 -17.45 -12.76 -51.38
CA MET A 2 -18.04 -12.20 -50.15
C MET A 2 -17.67 -12.95 -48.85
N TYR A 3 -16.69 -12.48 -48.06
CA TYR A 3 -16.73 -11.43 -47.00
C TYR A 3 -17.80 -11.65 -45.93
N SER A 4 -17.39 -11.91 -44.68
CA SER A 4 -17.47 -10.91 -43.59
C SER A 4 -16.93 -11.43 -42.25
N LYS A 5 -16.33 -10.47 -41.53
CA LYS A 5 -15.53 -10.58 -40.30
C LYS A 5 -16.43 -10.72 -39.07
N ASN A 6 -15.99 -11.43 -38.02
CA ASN A 6 -16.25 -10.94 -36.66
C ASN A 6 -15.18 -11.37 -35.64
N THR A 7 -14.94 -10.41 -34.76
CA THR A 7 -13.90 -10.18 -33.77
C THR A 7 -13.90 -11.15 -32.57
N GLY A 8 -12.73 -11.41 -31.96
CA GLY A 8 -12.66 -12.10 -30.68
C GLY A 8 -11.27 -12.60 -30.26
N SER A 9 -10.56 -11.80 -29.46
CA SER A 9 -9.34 -12.13 -28.68
C SER A 9 -9.31 -13.57 -28.12
N SER A 10 -8.26 -14.36 -28.40
CA SER A 10 -8.03 -15.67 -27.76
C SER A 10 -6.76 -15.66 -26.91
N SER A 11 -6.83 -14.99 -25.76
CA SER A 11 -5.87 -15.19 -24.67
C SER A 11 -6.13 -16.54 -24.00
N ARG A 12 -5.14 -17.45 -23.99
CA ARG A 12 -5.19 -18.71 -23.21
C ARG A 12 -5.36 -18.39 -21.73
N THR A 13 -6.59 -18.39 -21.24
CA THR A 13 -6.92 -18.11 -19.84
C THR A 13 -7.00 -19.43 -19.05
N ASN A 14 -6.50 -19.44 -17.81
CA ASN A 14 -6.52 -20.63 -16.97
C ASN A 14 -7.86 -20.69 -16.23
N ILE A 15 -8.85 -21.33 -16.83
CA ILE A 15 -10.23 -21.40 -16.30
C ILE A 15 -10.45 -22.70 -15.53
N CYS A 16 -11.14 -22.63 -14.40
CA CYS A 16 -11.55 -23.80 -13.64
C CYS A 16 -12.82 -24.42 -14.22
N GLY A 17 -12.73 -25.61 -14.81
CA GLY A 17 -13.89 -26.29 -15.40
C GLY A 17 -15.01 -26.71 -14.44
N LYS A 18 -14.84 -26.52 -13.11
CA LYS A 18 -15.88 -26.83 -12.11
C LYS A 18 -16.67 -25.61 -11.64
N CYS A 19 -16.07 -24.42 -11.67
CA CYS A 19 -16.70 -23.19 -11.17
C CYS A 19 -16.50 -21.97 -12.09
N ASN A 20 -15.91 -22.20 -13.27
CA ASN A 20 -15.56 -21.24 -14.31
C ASN A 20 -14.79 -19.99 -13.87
N ARG A 21 -14.11 -20.05 -12.72
CA ARG A 21 -13.20 -18.98 -12.30
C ARG A 21 -11.96 -18.93 -13.18
N THR A 22 -11.57 -17.71 -13.54
CA THR A 22 -10.42 -17.46 -14.41
C THR A 22 -9.22 -17.00 -13.61
N TYR A 23 -8.06 -17.59 -13.91
CA TYR A 23 -6.80 -17.29 -13.24
C TYR A 23 -5.78 -16.76 -14.24
N LYS A 24 -5.02 -15.76 -13.79
CA LYS A 24 -3.92 -15.18 -14.57
C LYS A 24 -2.81 -16.21 -14.87
N PHE A 25 -2.59 -17.17 -13.98
CA PHE A 25 -1.53 -18.17 -14.09
C PHE A 25 -2.03 -19.58 -13.78
N ARG A 26 -1.47 -20.59 -14.47
CA ARG A 26 -1.82 -22.02 -14.28
C ARG A 26 -1.64 -22.50 -12.85
N LYS A 27 -0.58 -22.05 -12.17
CA LYS A 27 -0.33 -22.41 -10.75
C LYS A 27 -1.48 -21.98 -9.83
N GLY A 28 -2.06 -20.80 -10.07
CA GLY A 28 -3.22 -20.31 -9.31
C GLY A 28 -4.46 -21.16 -9.53
N LEU A 29 -4.71 -21.56 -10.79
CA LEU A 29 -5.80 -22.47 -11.13
C LEU A 29 -5.63 -23.85 -10.46
N VAL A 30 -4.44 -24.43 -10.52
CA VAL A 30 -4.16 -25.75 -9.93
C VAL A 30 -4.34 -25.72 -8.41
N GLN A 31 -3.89 -24.66 -7.73
CA GLN A 31 -4.06 -24.51 -6.29
C GLN A 31 -5.53 -24.35 -5.90
N HIS A 32 -6.26 -23.52 -6.65
CA HIS A 32 -7.70 -23.36 -6.49
C HIS A 32 -8.45 -24.68 -6.65
N GLN A 33 -8.19 -25.43 -7.73
CA GLN A 33 -8.81 -26.74 -7.98
C GLN A 33 -8.52 -27.73 -6.86
N LYS A 34 -7.30 -27.70 -6.30
CA LYS A 34 -6.86 -28.64 -5.29
C LYS A 34 -7.43 -28.34 -3.90
N TYR A 35 -7.57 -27.08 -3.49
CA TYR A 35 -7.87 -26.74 -2.09
C TYR A 35 -9.11 -25.87 -1.87
N GLU A 36 -9.63 -25.20 -2.89
CA GLU A 36 -10.71 -24.22 -2.73
C GLU A 36 -11.99 -24.59 -3.50
N CYS A 37 -11.84 -25.15 -4.70
CA CYS A 37 -12.98 -25.39 -5.60
C CYS A 37 -13.86 -26.54 -5.10
N GLY A 38 -15.08 -26.20 -4.65
CA GLY A 38 -16.05 -27.18 -4.17
C GLY A 38 -15.66 -27.86 -2.85
N LYS A 39 -14.73 -27.27 -2.10
CA LYS A 39 -14.30 -27.75 -0.78
C LYS A 39 -14.71 -26.72 0.27
N PRO A 40 -15.22 -27.15 1.45
CA PRO A 40 -15.43 -26.22 2.56
C PRO A 40 -14.09 -25.55 2.91
N LYS A 41 -14.10 -24.36 3.54
CA LYS A 41 -12.87 -23.68 3.96
C LYS A 41 -12.09 -24.64 4.87
N GLN A 42 -11.05 -25.26 4.32
CA GLN A 42 -10.33 -26.35 5.00
C GLN A 42 -9.41 -25.83 6.13
N PHE A 43 -9.24 -24.51 6.22
CA PHE A 43 -8.40 -23.85 7.22
C PHE A 43 -9.18 -22.72 7.86
N ALA A 44 -10.00 -23.04 8.85
CA ALA A 44 -10.45 -22.09 9.87
C ALA A 44 -9.53 -22.27 11.08
N CYS A 45 -8.91 -21.18 11.53
CA CYS A 45 -8.03 -21.24 12.68
C CYS A 45 -8.71 -20.56 13.87
N GLU A 46 -9.11 -21.37 14.84
CA GLU A 46 -9.85 -20.96 16.04
C GLU A 46 -8.90 -20.68 17.23
N ILE A 47 -7.60 -20.55 16.95
CA ILE A 47 -6.61 -20.16 17.95
C ILE A 47 -6.52 -18.63 17.98
N GLU A 48 -6.76 -18.03 19.14
CA GLU A 48 -6.47 -16.62 19.41
C GLU A 48 -5.00 -16.32 19.03
N GLY A 49 -4.79 -15.45 18.03
CA GLY A 49 -3.46 -15.13 17.52
C GLY A 49 -2.94 -16.04 16.38
N CYS A 50 -3.82 -16.76 15.68
CA CYS A 50 -3.38 -17.70 14.66
C CYS A 50 -2.73 -17.09 13.40
N LYS A 51 -1.65 -17.76 13.00
CA LYS A 51 -0.72 -17.45 11.93
C LYS A 51 -1.26 -17.47 10.49
N TYR A 52 -2.56 -17.64 10.20
CA TYR A 52 -3.15 -17.57 8.85
C TYR A 52 -4.09 -16.35 8.62
N MET A 53 -4.50 -15.64 9.69
CA MET A 53 -4.90 -14.21 9.61
C MET A 53 -3.72 -13.28 9.26
N ALA A 54 -2.54 -13.88 9.15
CA ALA A 54 -1.27 -13.37 8.70
C ALA A 54 -1.18 -12.82 7.26
N LYS A 55 -2.29 -12.56 6.58
CA LYS A 55 -2.26 -11.46 5.59
C LYS A 55 -2.03 -10.11 6.26
N VAL A 56 -2.17 -10.06 7.60
CA VAL A 56 -1.77 -8.97 8.51
C VAL A 56 -0.37 -9.19 9.12
N LYS A 57 0.34 -10.30 8.85
CA LYS A 57 1.72 -10.54 9.38
C LYS A 57 2.85 -9.85 8.60
N GLY A 58 2.52 -9.00 7.64
CA GLY A 58 3.48 -8.04 7.09
C GLY A 58 3.55 -6.75 7.90
N ALA A 59 2.85 -6.68 9.04
CA ALA A 59 2.68 -5.44 9.77
C ALA A 59 3.76 -5.27 10.86
N PHE A 60 4.66 -4.32 10.65
CA PHE A 60 5.67 -3.87 11.59
C PHE A 60 5.03 -2.87 12.55
N MET A 61 4.87 -3.27 13.82
CA MET A 61 4.21 -2.46 14.84
C MET A 61 5.19 -1.52 15.56
N CYS A 62 4.75 -0.30 15.84
CA CYS A 62 5.44 0.61 16.73
C CYS A 62 5.18 0.22 18.18
N SER A 63 6.23 -0.14 18.91
CA SER A 63 6.17 -0.50 20.33
C SER A 63 5.74 0.66 21.24
N VAL A 64 5.73 1.89 20.74
CA VAL A 64 5.47 3.08 21.54
C VAL A 64 4.02 3.58 21.38
N CYS A 65 3.50 3.57 20.15
CA CYS A 65 2.15 4.07 19.87
C CYS A 65 1.20 3.02 19.28
N GLY A 66 1.64 1.77 19.13
CA GLY A 66 0.83 0.65 18.60
C GLY A 66 0.54 0.69 17.10
N LYS A 67 0.92 1.76 16.37
CA LYS A 67 0.65 1.87 14.92
C LYS A 67 1.38 0.78 14.12
N THR A 68 0.69 0.21 13.13
CA THR A 68 1.19 -0.89 12.31
C THR A 68 1.50 -0.46 10.88
N TYR A 69 2.63 -0.94 10.32
CA TYR A 69 3.14 -0.53 9.01
C TYR A 69 3.44 -1.73 8.11
N ARG A 70 3.19 -1.62 6.80
CA ARG A 70 3.39 -2.73 5.84
C ARG A 70 4.85 -3.19 5.66
N ASN A 71 5.84 -2.38 6.02
CA ASN A 71 7.25 -2.72 5.89
C ASN A 71 8.13 -2.08 6.97
N LYS A 72 9.32 -2.67 7.19
CA LYS A 72 10.29 -2.24 8.23
C LYS A 72 10.75 -0.79 8.01
N SER A 73 10.96 -0.37 6.77
CA SER A 73 11.40 0.98 6.43
C SER A 73 10.39 2.05 6.83
N SER A 74 9.09 1.78 6.63
CA SER A 74 8.02 2.68 7.06
C SER A 74 7.94 2.78 8.58
N LEU A 75 8.07 1.65 9.28
CA LEU A 75 8.13 1.65 10.75
C LEU A 75 9.35 2.42 11.26
N TYR A 76 10.54 2.19 10.68
CA TYR A 76 11.76 2.89 11.07
C TYR A 76 11.60 4.41 10.92
N ARG A 77 11.10 4.86 9.77
CA ARG A 77 10.87 6.28 9.50
C ARG A 77 9.86 6.87 10.48
N HIS A 78 8.76 6.16 10.73
CA HIS A 78 7.77 6.55 11.73
C HIS A 78 8.42 6.72 13.11
N LYS A 79 9.15 5.70 13.60
CA LYS A 79 9.84 5.77 14.90
C LYS A 79 10.84 6.92 14.97
N LYS A 80 11.56 7.17 13.89
CA LYS A 80 12.63 8.16 13.84
C LYS A 80 12.13 9.60 13.79
N TYR A 81 11.05 9.87 13.06
CA TYR A 81 10.64 11.24 12.74
C TYR A 81 9.22 11.62 13.15
N GLU A 82 8.34 10.65 13.40
CA GLU A 82 6.90 10.92 13.59
C GLU A 82 6.41 10.52 14.99
N CYS A 83 6.88 9.38 15.52
CA CYS A 83 6.38 8.84 16.76
C CYS A 83 6.73 9.74 17.95
N GLN A 84 5.71 10.33 18.59
CA GLN A 84 5.85 11.29 19.70
C GLN A 84 6.73 12.51 19.36
N LYS A 85 6.79 12.88 18.09
CA LYS A 85 7.49 14.09 17.64
C LYS A 85 6.47 15.07 17.09
N THR A 86 6.87 16.33 16.97
CA THR A 86 6.09 17.35 16.27
C THR A 86 6.57 17.46 14.81
N PRO A 87 5.68 17.85 13.89
CA PRO A 87 6.05 18.08 12.50
C PRO A 87 7.11 19.19 12.39
N LEU A 88 8.20 18.93 11.66
CA LEU A 88 9.32 19.87 11.51
C LEU A 88 9.15 20.84 10.34
N PHE A 89 8.33 20.49 9.35
CA PHE A 89 8.21 21.25 8.12
C PHE A 89 6.86 21.95 8.07
N GLU A 90 6.87 23.28 8.05
CA GLU A 90 5.68 24.11 8.00
C GLU A 90 5.50 24.73 6.62
N CYS A 91 4.26 24.82 6.15
CA CYS A 91 3.94 25.53 4.93
C CYS A 91 4.03 27.04 5.17
N VAL A 92 4.69 27.75 4.26
CA VAL A 92 4.79 29.21 4.33
C VAL A 92 3.49 29.91 3.90
N TYR A 93 2.56 29.19 3.28
CA TYR A 93 1.31 29.74 2.74
C TYR A 93 0.08 29.36 3.57
N CYS A 94 0.18 28.42 4.51
CA CYS A 94 -0.93 28.02 5.38
C CYS A 94 -0.42 27.33 6.66
N THR A 95 -1.32 27.01 7.59
CA THR A 95 -0.98 26.40 8.88
C THR A 95 -0.65 24.89 8.80
N TYR A 96 -0.50 24.33 7.59
CA TYR A 96 -0.20 22.91 7.40
C TYR A 96 1.23 22.58 7.82
N LYS A 97 1.39 21.52 8.62
CA LYS A 97 2.71 21.01 9.04
C LYS A 97 2.88 19.53 8.67
N ALA A 98 4.10 19.14 8.31
CA ALA A 98 4.46 17.80 7.90
C ALA A 98 5.73 17.30 8.61
N TYR A 99 5.79 15.98 8.86
CA TYR A 99 6.97 15.32 9.42
C TYR A 99 8.10 15.10 8.40
N GLN A 100 7.78 15.19 7.11
CA GLN A 100 8.71 14.93 6.02
C GLN A 100 8.61 16.02 4.96
N TYR A 101 9.76 16.48 4.47
CA TYR A 101 9.84 17.50 3.41
C TYR A 101 9.08 17.12 2.13
N ILE A 102 9.16 15.84 1.71
CA ILE A 102 8.45 15.36 0.51
C ILE A 102 6.93 15.57 0.64
N ASN A 103 6.38 15.35 1.84
CA ASN A 103 4.96 15.55 2.09
C ASN A 103 4.59 17.03 2.01
N LEU A 104 5.44 17.93 2.54
CA LEU A 104 5.25 19.38 2.41
C LEU A 104 5.33 19.82 0.93
N LYS A 105 6.31 19.33 0.17
CA LYS A 105 6.44 19.66 -1.26
C LYS A 105 5.22 19.22 -2.07
N ILE A 106 4.71 18.01 -1.82
CA ILE A 106 3.48 17.52 -2.46
C ILE A 106 2.28 18.37 -2.04
N HIS A 107 2.19 18.75 -0.76
CA HIS A 107 1.16 19.63 -0.25
C HIS A 107 1.18 20.99 -0.97
N SER A 108 2.33 21.69 -1.01
CA SER A 108 2.46 22.98 -1.67
C SER A 108 2.07 22.90 -3.15
N ARG A 109 2.42 21.81 -3.83
CA ARG A 109 2.02 21.61 -5.24
C ARG A 109 0.53 21.40 -5.46
N LYS A 110 -0.14 20.78 -4.50
CA LYS A 110 -1.57 20.49 -4.61
C LYS A 110 -2.46 21.61 -4.08
N ARG A 111 -1.96 22.39 -3.11
CA ARG A 111 -2.74 23.40 -2.38
C ARG A 111 -2.36 24.84 -2.69
N HIS A 112 -1.14 25.05 -3.19
CA HIS A 112 -0.60 26.35 -3.58
C HIS A 112 0.09 26.28 -4.96
N PRO A 113 -0.58 25.74 -6.00
CA PRO A 113 0.03 25.58 -7.32
C PRO A 113 0.52 26.90 -7.92
N GLU A 114 -0.16 28.01 -7.61
CA GLU A 114 0.21 29.36 -8.05
C GLU A 114 1.43 29.97 -7.35
N LYS A 115 1.90 29.38 -6.24
CA LYS A 115 2.98 29.94 -5.41
C LYS A 115 4.31 29.21 -5.52
N LEU A 116 4.40 28.14 -6.32
CA LEU A 116 5.60 27.30 -6.45
C LEU A 116 6.67 27.84 -7.41
N SER A 117 6.49 29.02 -7.99
CA SER A 117 7.41 29.57 -8.99
C SER A 117 8.72 30.14 -8.43
N THR A 118 8.83 30.41 -7.12
CA THR A 118 10.07 30.94 -6.55
C THR A 118 10.21 30.62 -5.07
N ALA A 119 11.40 30.13 -4.69
CA ALA A 119 11.93 30.08 -3.33
C ALA A 119 11.26 29.09 -2.35
N ILE A 120 11.79 27.86 -2.28
CA ILE A 120 11.71 27.06 -1.04
C ILE A 120 12.85 27.56 -0.13
N LEU A 121 12.58 28.62 0.64
CA LEU A 121 13.49 29.09 1.69
C LEU A 121 13.20 28.36 3.02
N PHE A 122 14.24 27.65 3.45
CA PHE A 122 14.75 27.34 4.80
C PHE A 122 13.83 26.90 5.96
N SER A 123 14.33 25.89 6.68
CA SER A 123 14.61 25.95 8.12
C SER A 123 15.50 24.75 8.51
N LYS A 124 16.83 24.94 8.50
CA LYS A 124 17.73 24.06 9.28
C LYS A 124 17.49 24.46 10.73
N ALA A 125 16.98 23.53 11.54
CA ALA A 125 17.02 23.68 12.98
C ALA A 125 18.50 23.58 13.41
N GLU A 126 19.03 24.71 13.88
CA GLU A 126 20.29 24.81 14.58
C GLU A 126 20.24 23.90 15.82
N LYS A 127 21.26 23.05 15.97
CA LYS A 127 21.57 22.40 17.24
C LYS A 127 22.71 23.18 17.87
N THR A 128 22.35 24.12 18.74
CA THR A 128 23.07 24.45 19.98
C THR A 128 22.39 23.57 21.05
N GLU A 129 23.03 22.80 21.92
CA GLU A 129 24.36 22.80 22.54
C GLU A 129 24.81 21.34 22.77
#